data_AF-A0A7L5DQB4-F1
#
_entry.id   AF-A0A7L5DQB4-F1
#
_cell.length_a   1.000
_cell.length_b   1.000
_cell.length_c   1.000
_cell.angle_alpha   90.00
_cell.angle_beta   90.00
_cell.angle_gamma   90.00
#
_symmetry.space_group_name_H-M   'P 1'
#
loop_
_entity.id
_entity.type
_entity.pdbx_description
1 polymer ?
#
loop_
_entity_poly.entity_id
_entity_poly.type
_entity_poly.pdbx_seq_one_letter_code
_entity_poly.pdbx_strand_id
1 'polypeptide(L)'
;MNTTVTPRDAVNWQTLLQIARLLPSGNKTPLVSFTNPDDAAQFMRQQDPPGTKLCLLTKDASLFWIVPISTAEQLLQNGFQQILKTIRL
;
A
#
# COMPACT_ATOMS: atom_id res chain seq x y z
N MET A 1 10.56 -25.54 25.35
CA MET A 1 9.62 -25.29 24.25
C MET A 1 9.87 -23.86 23.79
N ASN A 2 10.73 -23.67 22.79
CA ASN A 2 10.98 -22.35 22.23
C ASN A 2 9.78 -21.98 21.38
N THR A 3 8.98 -21.03 21.86
CA THR A 3 8.03 -20.30 21.03
C THR A 3 8.84 -19.55 19.98
N THR A 4 9.01 -20.16 18.81
CA THR A 4 9.43 -19.46 17.61
C THR A 4 8.33 -18.44 17.35
N VAL A 5 8.56 -17.20 17.77
CA VAL A 5 7.80 -16.06 17.31
C VAL A 5 8.12 -15.99 15.82
N THR A 6 7.30 -16.63 14.98
CA THR A 6 7.27 -16.34 13.56
C THR A 6 7.07 -14.82 13.48
N PRO A 7 7.92 -14.05 12.77
CA PRO A 7 7.68 -12.63 12.58
C PRO A 7 6.47 -12.49 11.65
N ARG A 8 5.28 -12.72 12.20
CA ARG A 8 4.05 -12.13 11.74
C ARG A 8 4.30 -10.62 11.77
N ASP A 9 4.10 -9.92 10.66
CA ASP A 9 3.93 -8.47 10.68
C ASP A 9 5.18 -7.60 10.90
N ALA A 10 6.34 -7.93 10.32
CA ALA A 10 7.40 -6.94 10.14
C ALA A 10 6.97 -5.91 9.08
N VAL A 11 6.06 -5.00 9.44
CA VAL A 11 5.85 -3.76 8.71
C VAL A 11 7.23 -3.16 8.47
N ASN A 12 7.61 -3.02 7.21
CA ASN A 12 8.86 -2.35 6.87
C ASN A 12 8.72 -0.87 7.25
N TRP A 13 9.17 -0.54 8.46
CA TRP A 13 8.98 0.77 9.08
C TRP A 13 9.58 1.91 8.25
N GLN A 14 10.69 1.64 7.56
CA GLN A 14 11.31 2.63 6.67
C GLN A 14 10.40 2.92 5.47
N THR A 15 9.87 1.88 4.84
CA THR A 15 8.89 2.01 3.74
C THR A 15 7.63 2.72 4.22
N LEU A 16 7.09 2.36 5.39
CA LEU A 16 5.93 3.04 5.97
C LEU A 16 6.19 4.53 6.19
N LEU A 17 7.35 4.90 6.76
CA LEU A 17 7.73 6.30 6.96
C LEU A 17 7.89 7.06 5.64
N GLN A 18 8.44 6.42 4.60
CA GLN A 18 8.52 7.00 3.26
C GLN A 18 7.14 7.32 2.71
N ILE A 19 6.20 6.38 2.84
CA ILE A 19 4.83 6.57 2.36
C ILE A 19 4.12 7.65 3.19
N ALA A 20 4.21 7.59 4.52
CA ALA A 20 3.53 8.51 5.44
C ALA A 20 3.93 9.97 5.22
N ARG A 21 5.21 10.23 4.91
CA ARG A 21 5.71 11.59 4.59
C ARG A 21 5.12 12.19 3.31
N LEU A 22 4.62 11.35 2.41
CA LEU A 22 4.04 11.78 1.13
C LEU A 22 2.52 11.90 1.19
N LEU A 23 1.89 11.52 2.30
CA LEU A 23 0.46 11.71 2.48
C LEU A 23 0.16 13.18 2.81
N PRO A 24 -0.84 13.79 2.17
CA PRO A 24 -1.26 15.14 2.54
C PRO A 24 -1.80 15.18 3.97
N SER A 25 -1.54 16.29 4.67
CA SER A 25 -2.07 16.53 6.00
C SER A 25 -3.61 16.46 5.99
N GLY A 26 -4.19 15.65 6.88
CA GLY A 26 -5.64 15.44 6.94
C GLY A 26 -6.18 14.41 5.94
N ASN A 27 -5.31 13.65 5.27
CA ASN A 27 -5.74 12.54 4.43
C ASN A 27 -6.50 11.49 5.25
N LYS A 28 -7.72 11.16 4.82
CA LYS A 28 -8.54 10.11 5.44
C LYS A 28 -8.37 8.75 4.75
N THR A 29 -7.57 8.67 3.68
CA THR A 29 -7.34 7.40 3.00
C THR A 29 -6.65 6.42 3.95
N PRO A 30 -7.28 5.26 4.23
CA PRO A 30 -6.67 4.26 5.08
C PRO A 30 -5.39 3.74 4.43
N LEU A 31 -4.28 3.81 5.15
CA LEU A 31 -3.03 3.23 4.70
C LEU A 31 -2.97 1.78 5.17
N VAL A 32 -3.05 0.85 4.23
CA VAL A 32 -3.11 -0.59 4.53
C VAL A 32 -2.01 -1.31 3.76
N SER A 33 -1.33 -2.21 4.46
CA SER A 33 -0.34 -3.13 3.89
C SER A 33 -0.84 -4.56 3.91
N PHE A 34 -0.51 -5.30 2.85
CA PHE A 34 -0.81 -6.72 2.70
C PHE A 34 0.47 -7.46 2.37
N THR A 35 0.53 -8.74 2.75
CA THR A 35 1.61 -9.66 2.33
C THR A 35 1.25 -10.44 1.06
N ASN A 36 -0.01 -10.35 0.62
CA ASN A 36 -0.52 -10.99 -0.60
C ASN A 36 -1.10 -9.93 -1.54
N PRO A 37 -0.68 -9.89 -2.82
CA PRO A 37 -1.17 -8.92 -3.79
C PRO A 37 -2.64 -9.12 -4.17
N ASP A 38 -3.15 -10.36 -4.17
CA ASP A 38 -4.54 -10.67 -4.50
C ASP A 38 -5.50 -10.18 -3.40
N ASP A 39 -5.15 -10.39 -2.13
CA ASP A 39 -5.91 -9.86 -0.99
C ASP A 39 -5.94 -8.33 -1.01
N ALA A 40 -4.81 -7.70 -1.34
CA ALA A 40 -4.72 -6.26 -1.49
C ALA A 40 -5.58 -5.75 -2.65
N ALA A 41 -5.53 -6.44 -3.79
CA ALA A 41 -6.35 -6.11 -4.95
C ALA A 41 -7.84 -6.22 -4.62
N GLN A 42 -8.26 -7.29 -3.94
CA GLN A 42 -9.63 -7.51 -3.52
C GLN A 42 -10.11 -6.43 -2.54
N PHE A 43 -9.30 -6.11 -1.52
CA PHE A 43 -9.60 -5.03 -0.59
C PHE A 43 -9.73 -3.69 -1.31
N MET A 44 -8.81 -3.38 -2.24
CA MET A 44 -8.88 -2.17 -3.05
C MET A 44 -10.21 -2.08 -3.81
N ARG A 45 -10.70 -3.19 -4.40
CA ARG A 45 -12.00 -3.17 -5.12
C ARG A 45 -13.19 -2.90 -4.20
N GLN A 46 -13.13 -3.38 -2.96
CA GLN A 46 -14.22 -3.24 -1.98
C GLN A 46 -14.25 -1.85 -1.32
N GLN A 47 -13.07 -1.22 -1.22
CA GLN A 47 -12.84 0.00 -0.45
C GLN A 47 -12.54 1.20 -1.35
N ASP A 48 -12.71 1.13 -2.67
CA ASP A 48 -12.55 2.27 -3.56
C ASP A 48 -13.83 3.13 -3.50
N PRO A 49 -13.91 4.21 -2.70
CA PRO A 49 -15.05 5.09 -2.77
C PRO A 49 -15.06 5.74 -4.16
N PRO A 50 -16.25 5.90 -4.78
CA PRO A 50 -16.35 6.51 -6.10
C PRO A 50 -15.65 7.87 -6.13
N GLY A 51 -14.68 8.01 -7.04
CA GLY A 51 -13.90 9.23 -7.24
C GLY A 51 -12.54 9.29 -6.53
N THR A 52 -12.23 8.38 -5.61
CA THR A 52 -10.87 8.25 -5.06
C THR A 52 -10.09 7.31 -5.96
N LYS A 53 -9.04 7.78 -6.63
CA LYS A 53 -8.21 6.91 -7.47
C LYS A 53 -7.16 6.25 -6.60
N LEU A 54 -7.39 5.01 -6.15
CA LEU A 54 -6.40 4.23 -5.42
C LEU A 54 -5.44 3.50 -6.36
N CYS A 55 -4.25 3.17 -5.84
CA CYS A 55 -3.22 2.39 -6.53
C CYS A 55 -2.58 1.40 -5.57
N LEU A 56 -2.28 0.21 -6.09
CA LEU A 56 -1.56 -0.84 -5.37
C LEU A 56 -0.09 -0.84 -5.81
N LEU A 57 0.80 -0.69 -4.84
CA LEU A 57 2.24 -0.59 -5.07
C LEU A 57 3.01 -1.60 -4.22
N THR A 58 4.21 -1.94 -4.65
CA THR A 58 5.20 -2.68 -3.84
C THR A 58 6.59 -2.09 -4.04
N LYS A 59 7.53 -2.39 -3.17
CA LYS A 59 8.95 -1.99 -3.33
C LYS A 59 9.87 -3.19 -3.52
N ASP A 60 9.54 -4.30 -2.88
CA ASP A 60 10.38 -5.49 -2.74
C ASP A 60 9.59 -6.80 -2.93
N ALA A 61 8.35 -6.72 -3.42
CA ALA A 61 7.39 -7.82 -3.55
C ALA A 61 7.07 -8.56 -2.23
N SER A 62 7.51 -8.03 -1.08
CA SER A 62 7.26 -8.60 0.24
C SER A 62 6.03 -7.97 0.90
N LEU A 63 5.79 -6.68 0.61
CA LEU A 63 4.62 -5.94 1.08
C LEU A 63 3.96 -5.17 -0.07
N PHE A 64 2.64 -5.12 -0.02
CA PHE A 64 1.79 -4.45 -0.99
C PHE A 64 0.98 -3.36 -0.29
N TRP A 65 1.07 -2.13 -0.81
CA TRP A 65 0.54 -0.93 -0.19
C TRP A 65 -0.53 -0.31 -1.07
N ILE A 66 -1.67 0.01 -0.47
CA ILE A 66 -2.74 0.75 -1.15
C ILE A 66 -2.63 2.22 -0.75
N VAL A 67 -2.49 3.10 -1.75
CA VAL A 67 -2.31 4.54 -1.56
C VAL A 67 -3.09 5.34 -2.61
N PRO A 68 -3.35 6.64 -2.38
CA PRO A 68 -3.88 7.52 -3.43
C PRO A 68 -2.94 7.63 -4.63
N ILE A 69 -3.50 7.84 -5.82
CA ILE A 69 -2.72 7.95 -7.07
C ILE A 69 -1.66 9.07 -7.03
N SER A 70 -1.95 10.20 -6.37
CA SER A 70 -0.99 11.31 -6.22
C SER A 70 0.24 10.91 -5.40
N THR A 71 0.03 10.12 -4.32
CA THR A 71 1.12 9.52 -3.55
C THR A 71 1.84 8.44 -4.36
N ALA A 72 1.10 7.67 -5.17
CA ALA A 72 1.67 6.62 -5.99
C ALA A 72 2.67 7.14 -7.03
N GLU A 73 2.35 8.23 -7.72
CA GLU A 73 3.24 8.84 -8.70
C GLU A 73 4.59 9.24 -8.09
N GLN A 74 4.59 9.75 -6.85
CA GLN A 74 5.81 10.07 -6.10
C GLN A 74 6.57 8.80 -5.68
N LEU A 75 5.87 7.78 -5.22
CA LEU A 75 6.51 6.52 -4.79
C LEU A 75 7.15 5.77 -5.96
N LEU A 76 6.54 5.81 -7.15
CA LEU A 76 7.12 5.23 -8.36
C LEU A 76 8.49 5.83 -8.70
N GLN A 77 8.67 7.13 -8.49
CA GLN A 77 9.98 7.80 -8.65
C GLN A 77 11.01 7.38 -7.59
N ASN A 78 10.55 6.80 -6.47
CA ASN A 78 11.38 6.33 -5.36
C ASN A 78 11.63 4.79 -5.42
N GLY A 79 11.45 4.18 -6.59
CA GLY A 79 11.73 2.77 -6.83
C GLY A 79 10.62 1.81 -6.41
N PHE A 80 9.41 2.32 -6.13
CA PHE A 80 8.24 1.45 -6.02
C PHE A 80 7.80 0.99 -7.40
N GLN A 81 7.15 -0.16 -7.44
CA GLN A 81 6.54 -0.75 -8.62
C GLN A 81 5.03 -0.78 -8.45
N GLN A 82 4.33 -0.43 -9.52
CA GLN A 82 2.87 -0.52 -9.55
C GLN A 82 2.44 -1.93 -9.95
N ILE A 83 1.58 -2.52 -9.12
CA ILE A 83 0.97 -3.83 -9.38
C ILE A 83 -0.36 -3.65 -10.12
N LEU A 84 -1.20 -2.74 -9.63
CA LEU A 84 -2.52 -2.45 -10.19
C LEU A 84 -2.76 -0.94 -10.23
N LYS A 85 -3.31 -0.48 -11.36
CA LYS A 85 -3.83 0.88 -11.55
C LYS A 85 -5.34 0.87 -11.34
N THR A 86 -5.85 1.93 -10.72
CA THR A 86 -7.25 2.19 -10.34
C THR A 86 -8.29 1.44 -11.19
N ILE A 87 -9.30 0.88 -10.53
CA ILE A 87 -10.48 0.34 -11.22
C ILE A 87 -11.29 1.53 -11.71
N ARG A 88 -11.29 1.75 -13.03
CA ARG A 88 -12.29 2.63 -13.64
C ARG A 88 -13.64 1.93 -13.50
N LEU A 89 -14.47 2.39 -12.58
CA LEU A 89 -15.92 2.27 -12.73
C LEU A 89 -16.39 3.20 -13.85
#